data_AF-A0A947X5H9-F1
#
_entry.id   AF-A0A947X5H9-F1
#
_cell.length_a   1.000
_cell.length_b   1.000
_cell.length_c   1.000
_cell.angle_alpha   90.00
_cell.angle_beta   90.00
_cell.angle_gamma   90.00
#
_symmetry.space_group_name_H-M   'P 1'
#
loop_
_entity.id
_entity.type
_entity.pdbx_description
1 polymer ?
#
loop_
_entity_poly.entity_id
_entity_poly.type
_entity_poly.pdbx_seq_one_letter_code
_entity_poly.pdbx_strand_id
1 'polypeptide(L)'
;IVDRFLGDPRKTKAVDYLSEWEGKFWITMDQNIKEITEDVEKKLAGEFGGELAKFKGGGQYEKRLSKGQKSELVARSKKIINSEQLSTLHGVIDMLAQEARTDHHFFILIDRLDESWVDNSIRFKMIRSLVEALKSFRKITNLKILVALRTDVLERVVQETADLSFQREKFEDYFVKMKWSKVDLKKLVDLRLVELFKRQYTGEDIAFDDVFPVTIGGRKTFDWLLERTLMRPRDMIAFVNECITASDGRSEILVSDIRKAEVEFSRKRRDALEQEWRSCLPSLKRVLDFFGSFREASLSLAEMSTPALDDVALAIYTAGKIDYDPLYELAERYVEGGDEDKGALIRQIAAELYRVGAVGLKVGTGERLIYSHLDEPLVSPAILNETSVLRLHPMLHAAFRLQSRGSES
;
A
#
# COMPACT_ATOMS: atom_id res chain seq x y z
N ILE A 1 37.09 -4.61 -17.48
CA ILE A 1 36.02 -5.64 -17.43
C ILE A 1 35.70 -6.10 -18.85
N VAL A 2 35.34 -5.19 -19.75
CA VAL A 2 35.01 -5.45 -21.18
C VAL A 2 36.00 -6.36 -21.93
N ASP A 3 37.31 -6.18 -21.75
CA ASP A 3 38.33 -6.96 -22.49
C ASP A 3 38.34 -8.46 -22.18
N ARG A 4 37.81 -8.90 -21.02
CA ARG A 4 37.72 -10.32 -20.66
C ARG A 4 36.57 -11.07 -21.38
N PHE A 5 35.72 -10.35 -22.11
CA PHE A 5 34.49 -10.89 -22.71
C PHE A 5 34.55 -11.01 -24.24
N LEU A 6 35.67 -10.64 -24.84
CA LEU A 6 35.93 -10.76 -26.28
C LEU A 6 36.19 -12.24 -26.64
N GLY A 7 35.13 -12.97 -27.02
CA GLY A 7 35.23 -14.35 -27.50
C GLY A 7 33.95 -15.18 -27.39
N ASP A 8 32.98 -14.76 -26.57
CA ASP A 8 31.67 -15.41 -26.46
C ASP A 8 30.57 -14.47 -27.00
N PRO A 9 29.88 -14.84 -28.10
CA PRO A 9 28.86 -14.01 -28.74
C PRO A 9 27.73 -13.56 -27.80
N ARG A 10 27.39 -14.35 -26.77
CA ARG A 10 26.36 -13.97 -25.80
C ARG A 10 26.88 -12.92 -24.83
N LYS A 11 28.15 -13.01 -24.44
CA LYS A 11 28.80 -12.05 -23.55
C LYS A 11 29.04 -10.72 -24.25
N THR A 12 29.39 -10.72 -25.54
CA THR A 12 29.49 -9.50 -26.34
C THR A 12 28.16 -8.74 -26.37
N LYS A 13 27.04 -9.41 -26.69
CA LYS A 13 25.70 -8.78 -26.67
C LYS A 13 25.32 -8.17 -25.30
N ALA A 14 25.69 -8.84 -24.21
CA ALA A 14 25.43 -8.35 -22.86
C ALA A 14 26.29 -7.11 -22.51
N VAL A 15 27.55 -7.07 -22.96
CA VAL A 15 28.41 -5.89 -22.80
C VAL A 15 27.91 -4.72 -23.64
N ASP A 16 27.50 -4.97 -24.89
CA ASP A 16 26.94 -3.95 -25.78
C ASP A 16 25.67 -3.34 -25.16
N TYR A 17 24.80 -4.20 -24.61
CA TYR A 17 23.63 -3.76 -23.85
C TYR A 17 24.00 -2.90 -22.65
N LEU A 18 24.95 -3.33 -21.81
CA LEU A 18 25.39 -2.51 -20.66
C LEU A 18 25.96 -1.16 -21.11
N SER A 19 26.73 -1.13 -22.20
CA SER A 19 27.34 0.08 -22.74
C SER A 19 26.29 1.03 -23.35
N GLU A 20 25.24 0.50 -23.97
CA GLU A 20 24.13 1.28 -24.53
C GLU A 20 23.33 2.01 -23.44
N TRP A 21 23.16 1.36 -22.29
CA TRP A 21 22.35 1.83 -21.16
C TRP A 21 23.16 2.50 -20.04
N GLU A 22 24.50 2.43 -20.10
CA GLU A 22 25.40 3.13 -19.18
C GLU A 22 25.14 4.64 -19.23
N GLY A 23 24.94 5.26 -18.07
CA GLY A 23 24.63 6.68 -17.95
C GLY A 23 23.20 7.10 -18.31
N LYS A 24 22.39 6.23 -18.95
CA LYS A 24 20.98 6.51 -19.29
C LYS A 24 19.99 6.07 -18.21
N PHE A 25 20.40 5.12 -17.36
CA PHE A 25 19.54 4.55 -16.32
C PHE A 25 18.95 5.58 -15.33
N TRP A 26 19.68 6.67 -15.06
CA TRP A 26 19.27 7.72 -14.12
C TRP A 26 18.58 8.93 -14.77
N ILE A 27 18.31 8.89 -16.07
CA ILE A 27 17.43 9.86 -16.73
C ILE A 27 16.02 9.62 -16.16
N THR A 28 15.29 10.69 -15.83
CA THR A 28 13.99 10.66 -15.14
C THR A 28 13.10 9.51 -15.62
N MET A 29 12.62 8.68 -14.68
CA MET A 29 11.94 7.40 -14.91
C MET A 29 10.84 7.46 -16.00
N ASP A 30 10.13 8.59 -16.09
CA ASP A 30 9.09 8.86 -17.10
C ASP A 30 9.63 8.87 -18.54
N GLN A 31 10.86 9.35 -18.72
CA GLN A 31 11.50 9.46 -20.02
C GLN A 31 12.04 8.10 -20.46
N ASN A 32 12.62 7.32 -19.54
CA ASN A 32 13.08 5.96 -19.83
C ASN A 32 11.92 5.01 -20.17
N ILE A 33 10.78 5.07 -19.46
CA ILE A 33 9.61 4.25 -19.80
C ILE A 33 9.03 4.66 -21.16
N LYS A 34 8.95 5.97 -21.45
CA LYS A 34 8.52 6.45 -22.76
C LYS A 34 9.48 6.05 -23.86
N GLU A 35 10.78 6.23 -23.68
CA GLU A 35 11.80 5.86 -24.66
C GLU A 35 11.83 4.35 -24.91
N ILE A 36 11.74 3.51 -23.87
CA ILE A 36 11.62 2.05 -24.04
C ILE A 36 10.35 1.70 -24.82
N THR A 37 9.23 2.36 -24.53
CA THR A 37 7.95 2.13 -25.22
C THR A 37 8.02 2.58 -26.68
N GLU A 38 8.58 3.77 -26.93
CA GLU A 38 8.78 4.35 -28.25
C GLU A 38 9.78 3.56 -29.10
N ASP A 39 10.85 3.03 -28.51
CA ASP A 39 11.83 2.18 -29.20
C ASP A 39 11.22 0.83 -29.57
N VAL A 40 10.38 0.26 -28.70
CA VAL A 40 9.59 -0.93 -29.02
C VAL A 40 8.63 -0.62 -30.18
N GLU A 41 7.98 0.54 -30.17
CA GLU A 41 7.07 0.98 -31.26
C GLU A 41 7.81 1.24 -32.58
N LYS A 42 9.01 1.83 -32.54
CA LYS A 42 9.85 2.08 -33.72
C LYS A 42 10.41 0.79 -34.31
N LYS A 43 10.88 -0.14 -33.48
CA LYS A 43 11.37 -1.47 -33.93
C LYS A 43 10.22 -2.28 -34.55
N LEU A 44 9.01 -2.19 -33.99
CA LEU A 44 7.79 -2.72 -34.60
C LEU A 44 7.48 -2.10 -35.97
N ALA A 45 7.63 -0.78 -36.13
CA ALA A 45 7.42 -0.11 -37.42
C ALA A 45 8.47 -0.51 -38.47
N GLY A 46 9.72 -0.74 -38.05
CA GLY A 46 10.84 -1.15 -38.90
C GLY A 46 10.73 -2.60 -39.40
N GLU A 47 10.34 -3.54 -38.55
CA GLU A 47 10.19 -4.95 -38.93
C GLU A 47 8.97 -5.21 -39.82
N PHE A 48 7.87 -4.47 -39.61
CA PHE A 48 6.61 -4.71 -40.32
C PHE A 48 6.30 -3.72 -41.45
N GLY A 49 7.18 -2.73 -41.72
CA GLY A 49 7.00 -1.76 -42.79
C GLY A 49 6.83 -2.40 -44.18
N GLY A 50 7.51 -3.52 -44.44
CA GLY A 50 7.42 -4.28 -45.69
C GLY A 50 6.16 -5.15 -45.81
N GLU A 51 5.70 -5.75 -44.71
CA GLU A 51 4.46 -6.55 -44.71
C GLU A 51 3.22 -5.65 -44.77
N LEU A 52 3.18 -4.54 -44.04
CA LEU A 52 2.11 -3.54 -44.12
C LEU A 52 2.00 -2.89 -45.51
N ALA A 53 3.14 -2.66 -46.19
CA ALA A 53 3.16 -2.13 -47.55
C ALA A 53 2.70 -3.17 -48.59
N LYS A 54 3.11 -4.44 -48.49
CA LYS A 54 2.57 -5.53 -49.32
C LYS A 54 1.08 -5.78 -49.05
N PHE A 55 0.62 -5.57 -47.82
CA PHE A 55 -0.78 -5.71 -47.44
C PHE A 55 -1.67 -4.55 -47.95
N LYS A 56 -1.10 -3.35 -48.13
CA LYS A 56 -1.78 -2.19 -48.74
C LYS A 56 -1.77 -2.20 -50.28
N GLY A 57 -0.88 -2.97 -50.90
CA GLY A 57 -0.74 -3.05 -52.37
C GLY A 57 -1.78 -3.92 -53.10
N GLY A 58 -2.57 -4.71 -52.38
CA GLY A 58 -3.66 -5.51 -52.93
C GLY A 58 -5.02 -4.85 -52.69
N GLY A 59 -5.54 -4.14 -53.69
CA GLY A 59 -6.72 -3.25 -53.62
C GLY A 59 -8.08 -3.88 -53.34
N GLN A 60 -8.16 -4.99 -52.60
CA GLN A 60 -9.45 -5.61 -52.27
C GLN A 60 -9.42 -6.45 -50.98
N TYR A 61 -8.82 -5.95 -49.89
CA TYR A 61 -8.85 -6.64 -48.58
C TYR A 61 -9.06 -5.71 -47.36
N GLU A 62 -9.49 -4.45 -47.56
CA GLU A 62 -9.71 -3.50 -46.46
C GLU A 62 -10.86 -3.85 -45.49
N LYS A 63 -11.64 -4.91 -45.76
CA LYS A 63 -12.77 -5.31 -44.90
C LYS A 63 -12.59 -6.61 -44.10
N ARG A 64 -11.40 -7.23 -44.03
CA ARG A 64 -11.22 -8.48 -43.26
C ARG A 64 -9.97 -8.54 -42.39
N LEU A 65 -9.79 -7.52 -41.54
CA LEU A 65 -9.06 -7.71 -40.29
C LEU A 65 -9.93 -7.22 -39.15
N SER A 66 -10.54 -8.16 -38.42
CA SER A 66 -11.25 -7.87 -37.17
C SER A 66 -10.27 -7.19 -36.19
N LYS A 67 -10.75 -6.28 -35.34
CA LYS A 67 -9.96 -5.67 -34.23
C LYS A 67 -9.15 -6.73 -33.45
N GLY A 68 -9.66 -7.96 -33.36
CA GLY A 68 -8.99 -9.10 -32.71
C GLY A 68 -7.69 -9.55 -33.40
N GLN A 69 -7.64 -9.61 -34.73
CA GLN A 69 -6.45 -10.10 -35.46
C GLN A 69 -5.29 -9.10 -35.41
N LYS A 70 -5.58 -7.80 -35.43
CA LYS A 70 -4.57 -6.75 -35.21
C LYS A 70 -4.01 -6.79 -33.77
N SER A 71 -4.89 -6.97 -32.79
CA SER A 71 -4.49 -7.12 -31.38
C SER A 71 -3.62 -8.37 -31.17
N GLU A 72 -3.97 -9.49 -31.80
CA GLU A 72 -3.23 -10.75 -31.71
C GLU A 72 -1.84 -10.67 -32.35
N LEU A 73 -1.71 -10.03 -33.52
CA LEU A 73 -0.43 -9.79 -34.17
C LEU A 73 0.46 -8.87 -33.33
N VAL A 74 -0.06 -7.76 -32.81
CA VAL A 74 0.67 -6.86 -31.90
C VAL A 74 1.09 -7.59 -30.62
N ALA A 75 0.24 -8.45 -30.07
CA ALA A 75 0.57 -9.26 -28.89
C ALA A 75 1.67 -10.29 -29.18
N ARG A 76 1.65 -10.95 -30.35
CA ARG A 76 2.70 -11.88 -30.78
C ARG A 76 4.02 -11.17 -31.04
N SER A 77 4.03 -10.00 -31.67
CA SER A 77 5.25 -9.22 -31.91
C SER A 77 5.83 -8.63 -30.63
N LYS A 78 4.99 -8.12 -29.71
CA LYS A 78 5.40 -7.74 -28.34
C LYS A 78 6.03 -8.93 -27.61
N LYS A 79 5.50 -10.14 -27.78
CA LYS A 79 6.04 -11.36 -27.17
C LYS A 79 7.41 -11.74 -27.74
N ILE A 80 7.65 -11.58 -29.04
CA ILE A 80 8.92 -11.90 -29.70
C ILE A 80 10.00 -10.87 -29.34
N ILE A 81 9.71 -9.56 -29.44
CA ILE A 81 10.67 -8.49 -29.09
C ILE A 81 11.07 -8.57 -27.60
N ASN A 82 10.09 -8.81 -26.73
CA ASN A 82 10.35 -9.00 -25.30
C ASN A 82 11.19 -10.27 -25.07
N SER A 83 11.05 -11.33 -25.86
CA SER A 83 11.84 -12.56 -25.68
C SER A 83 13.34 -12.39 -25.98
N GLU A 84 13.73 -11.61 -26.99
CA GLU A 84 15.16 -11.35 -27.28
C GLU A 84 15.78 -10.41 -26.23
N GLN A 85 15.05 -9.36 -25.83
CA GLN A 85 15.49 -8.48 -24.75
C GLN A 85 15.62 -9.22 -23.42
N LEU A 86 14.64 -10.07 -23.07
CA LEU A 86 14.69 -10.92 -21.87
C LEU A 86 15.86 -11.90 -21.91
N SER A 87 16.17 -12.49 -23.07
CA SER A 87 17.34 -13.36 -23.23
C SER A 87 18.64 -12.59 -23.02
N THR A 88 18.72 -11.35 -23.51
CA THR A 88 19.88 -10.47 -23.35
C THR A 88 20.06 -10.09 -21.88
N LEU A 89 18.99 -9.67 -21.21
CA LEU A 89 18.98 -9.36 -19.77
C LEU A 89 19.39 -10.57 -18.93
N HIS A 90 18.88 -11.77 -19.22
CA HIS A 90 19.30 -12.98 -18.50
C HIS A 90 20.80 -13.23 -18.66
N GLY A 91 21.34 -13.03 -19.88
CA GLY A 91 22.77 -13.12 -20.17
C GLY A 91 23.61 -12.10 -19.39
N VAL A 92 23.12 -10.87 -19.22
CA VAL A 92 23.75 -9.85 -18.37
C VAL A 92 23.80 -10.33 -16.92
N ILE A 93 22.69 -10.82 -16.36
CA ILE A 93 22.66 -11.28 -14.97
C ILE A 93 23.57 -12.52 -14.78
N ASP A 94 23.66 -13.43 -15.76
CA ASP A 94 24.60 -14.56 -15.72
C ASP A 94 26.06 -14.10 -15.73
N MET A 95 26.38 -13.09 -16.55
CA MET A 95 27.70 -12.48 -16.58
C MET A 95 28.06 -11.86 -15.22
N LEU A 96 27.15 -11.04 -14.66
CA LEU A 96 27.35 -10.43 -13.35
C LEU A 96 27.52 -11.47 -12.25
N ALA A 97 26.80 -12.59 -12.32
CA ALA A 97 26.92 -13.69 -11.38
C ALA A 97 28.29 -14.41 -11.46
N GLN A 98 28.86 -14.54 -12.65
CA GLN A 98 30.20 -15.13 -12.81
C GLN A 98 31.29 -14.24 -12.21
N GLU A 99 31.12 -12.91 -12.33
CA GLU A 99 32.05 -11.92 -11.77
C GLU A 99 31.77 -11.58 -10.29
N ALA A 100 30.68 -12.07 -9.70
CA ALA A 100 30.27 -11.84 -8.31
C ALA A 100 31.23 -12.39 -7.24
N ARG A 101 32.41 -12.88 -7.65
CA ARG A 101 33.51 -13.37 -6.80
C ARG A 101 34.45 -12.25 -6.34
N THR A 102 34.09 -10.99 -6.53
CA THR A 102 34.85 -9.85 -6.00
C THR A 102 34.62 -9.67 -4.49
N ASP A 103 35.56 -9.01 -3.81
CA ASP A 103 35.45 -8.69 -2.37
C ASP A 103 34.41 -7.60 -2.05
N HIS A 104 33.79 -7.02 -3.08
CA HIS A 104 32.84 -5.93 -2.92
C HIS A 104 31.40 -6.46 -2.88
N HIS A 105 30.68 -6.12 -1.81
CA HIS A 105 29.26 -6.42 -1.66
C HIS A 105 28.41 -5.19 -2.02
N PHE A 106 27.37 -5.42 -2.81
CA PHE A 106 26.42 -4.42 -3.28
C PHE A 106 25.07 -4.60 -2.60
N PHE A 107 24.44 -3.49 -2.22
CA PHE A 107 23.12 -3.49 -1.59
C PHE A 107 22.21 -2.52 -2.36
N ILE A 108 21.04 -3.01 -2.77
CA ILE A 108 19.99 -2.20 -3.40
C ILE A 108 18.79 -2.21 -2.47
N LEU A 109 18.37 -1.01 -2.03
CA LEU A 109 17.14 -0.81 -1.28
C LEU A 109 16.10 -0.15 -2.19
N ILE A 110 14.94 -0.80 -2.30
CA ILE A 110 13.77 -0.28 -3.01
C ILE A 110 12.68 -0.05 -1.98
N ASP A 111 12.19 1.19 -1.89
CA ASP A 111 11.15 1.61 -0.96
C ASP A 111 10.10 2.47 -1.68
N ARG A 112 8.97 2.76 -1.01
CA ARG A 112 7.89 3.63 -1.49
C ARG A 112 7.17 3.13 -2.75
N LEU A 113 7.14 1.81 -2.94
CA LEU A 113 6.40 1.18 -4.03
C LEU A 113 4.87 1.35 -3.92
N ASP A 114 4.39 1.74 -2.75
CA ASP A 114 3.00 2.07 -2.44
C ASP A 114 2.58 3.48 -2.89
N GLU A 115 3.53 4.36 -3.26
CA GLU A 115 3.23 5.68 -3.83
C GLU A 115 2.60 5.56 -5.24
N SER A 116 1.98 6.63 -5.73
CA SER A 116 1.32 6.67 -7.04
C SER A 116 2.29 7.14 -8.13
N TRP A 117 3.29 6.30 -8.43
CA TRP A 117 4.31 6.59 -9.45
C TRP A 117 3.89 6.19 -10.87
N VAL A 118 2.81 5.39 -11.02
CA VAL A 118 2.11 5.07 -12.28
C VAL A 118 0.65 4.72 -11.97
N ASP A 119 -0.19 4.60 -13.01
CA ASP A 119 -1.57 4.14 -12.90
C ASP A 119 -1.68 2.78 -12.19
N ASN A 120 -2.70 2.62 -11.33
CA ASN A 120 -2.88 1.42 -10.51
C ASN A 120 -2.93 0.10 -11.30
N SER A 121 -3.55 0.14 -12.49
CA SER A 121 -3.68 -1.01 -13.39
C SER A 121 -2.32 -1.53 -13.89
N ILE A 122 -1.32 -0.65 -13.94
CA ILE A 122 0.07 -0.96 -14.32
C ILE A 122 0.91 -1.20 -13.06
N ARG A 123 0.72 -0.39 -12.02
CA ARG A 123 1.49 -0.45 -10.76
C ARG A 123 1.53 -1.84 -10.18
N PHE A 124 0.38 -2.50 -10.02
CA PHE A 124 0.33 -3.83 -9.42
C PHE A 124 1.03 -4.89 -10.28
N LYS A 125 0.91 -4.79 -11.62
CA LYS A 125 1.63 -5.66 -12.56
C LYS A 125 3.14 -5.45 -12.53
N MET A 126 3.59 -4.21 -12.35
CA MET A 126 5.01 -3.89 -12.22
C MET A 126 5.57 -4.36 -10.88
N ILE A 127 4.86 -4.18 -9.76
CA ILE A 127 5.28 -4.72 -8.46
C ILE A 127 5.38 -6.24 -8.52
N ARG A 128 4.40 -6.91 -9.14
CA ARG A 128 4.48 -8.36 -9.40
C ARG A 128 5.73 -8.73 -10.21
N SER A 129 5.94 -8.04 -11.33
CA SER A 129 7.12 -8.25 -12.20
C SER A 129 8.44 -8.06 -11.45
N LEU A 130 8.51 -7.06 -10.57
CA LEU A 130 9.68 -6.83 -9.70
C LEU A 130 9.91 -8.03 -8.79
N VAL A 131 8.88 -8.48 -8.05
CA VAL A 131 8.98 -9.63 -7.14
C VAL A 131 9.39 -10.91 -7.88
N GLU A 132 8.87 -11.13 -9.09
CA GLU A 132 9.28 -12.25 -9.94
C GLU A 132 10.75 -12.11 -10.40
N ALA A 133 11.17 -10.92 -10.82
CA ALA A 133 12.52 -10.64 -11.29
C ALA A 133 13.59 -10.81 -10.20
N LEU A 134 13.28 -10.55 -8.93
CA LEU A 134 14.22 -10.73 -7.80
C LEU A 134 14.81 -12.15 -7.76
N LYS A 135 14.06 -13.17 -8.20
CA LYS A 135 14.54 -14.56 -8.26
C LYS A 135 15.73 -14.70 -9.19
N SER A 136 15.70 -14.03 -10.34
CA SER A 136 16.77 -14.07 -11.33
C SER A 136 18.06 -13.43 -10.83
N PHE A 137 18.00 -12.45 -9.93
CA PHE A 137 19.19 -11.79 -9.37
C PHE A 137 19.90 -12.60 -8.26
N ARG A 138 19.27 -13.64 -7.70
CA ARG A 138 19.84 -14.44 -6.59
C ARG A 138 21.15 -15.17 -6.93
N LYS A 139 21.43 -15.38 -8.22
CA LYS A 139 22.69 -15.97 -8.70
C LYS A 139 23.90 -15.05 -8.50
N ILE A 140 23.68 -13.75 -8.30
CA ILE A 140 24.74 -12.77 -8.02
C ILE A 140 25.02 -12.78 -6.51
N THR A 141 26.07 -13.49 -6.10
CA THR A 141 26.35 -13.78 -4.69
C THR A 141 26.79 -12.57 -3.86
N ASN A 142 27.35 -11.55 -4.49
CA ASN A 142 27.76 -10.31 -3.84
C ASN A 142 26.71 -9.19 -3.93
N LEU A 143 25.48 -9.49 -4.37
CA LEU A 143 24.38 -8.52 -4.46
C LEU A 143 23.24 -8.90 -3.51
N LYS A 144 22.80 -7.95 -2.67
CA LYS A 144 21.59 -8.05 -1.87
C LYS A 144 20.58 -6.99 -2.29
N ILE A 145 19.40 -7.44 -2.69
CA ILE A 145 18.26 -6.55 -2.98
C ILE A 145 17.26 -6.67 -1.83
N LEU A 146 16.85 -5.54 -1.26
CA LEU A 146 15.81 -5.43 -0.26
C LEU A 146 14.68 -4.57 -0.81
N VAL A 147 13.47 -5.11 -0.77
CA VAL A 147 12.26 -4.40 -1.20
C VAL A 147 11.35 -4.22 0.00
N ALA A 148 11.07 -2.97 0.35
CA ALA A 148 10.06 -2.62 1.33
C ALA A 148 8.72 -2.44 0.60
N LEU A 149 7.70 -3.16 1.05
CA LEU A 149 6.35 -3.10 0.49
C LEU A 149 5.33 -3.26 1.61
N ARG A 150 4.27 -2.44 1.56
CA ARG A 150 3.15 -2.56 2.47
C ARG A 150 2.36 -3.84 2.23
N THR A 151 1.91 -4.47 3.31
CA THR A 151 1.13 -5.72 3.24
C THR A 151 -0.15 -5.55 2.43
N ASP A 152 -0.90 -4.45 2.63
CA ASP A 152 -2.17 -4.24 1.91
C ASP A 152 -1.97 -4.03 0.39
N VAL A 153 -0.83 -3.46 -0.01
CA VAL A 153 -0.45 -3.32 -1.42
C VAL A 153 -0.05 -4.67 -2.00
N LEU A 154 0.71 -5.48 -1.26
CA LEU A 154 1.07 -6.84 -1.68
C LEU A 154 -0.17 -7.72 -1.89
N GLU A 155 -1.14 -7.68 -0.97
CA GLU A 155 -2.38 -8.45 -1.12
C GLU A 155 -3.19 -7.98 -2.34
N ARG A 156 -3.26 -6.67 -2.59
CA ARG A 156 -3.88 -6.14 -3.82
C ARG A 156 -3.17 -6.59 -5.08
N VAL A 157 -1.84 -6.63 -5.08
CA VAL A 157 -1.07 -7.20 -6.20
C VAL A 157 -1.52 -8.63 -6.46
N VAL A 158 -1.69 -9.45 -5.43
CA VAL A 158 -2.15 -10.84 -5.58
C VAL A 158 -3.57 -10.90 -6.17
N GLN A 159 -4.49 -10.07 -5.68
CA GLN A 159 -5.90 -10.04 -6.13
C GLN A 159 -6.04 -9.58 -7.59
N GLU A 160 -5.37 -8.48 -7.96
CA GLU A 160 -5.49 -7.83 -9.27
C GLU A 160 -4.67 -8.52 -10.37
N THR A 161 -3.73 -9.38 -9.99
CA THR A 161 -2.85 -10.09 -10.93
C THR A 161 -2.99 -11.61 -10.85
N ALA A 162 -4.13 -12.08 -10.33
CA ALA A 162 -4.50 -13.49 -10.17
C ALA A 162 -4.72 -14.20 -11.53
N ASP A 163 -3.70 -14.21 -12.38
CA ASP A 163 -3.53 -15.26 -13.37
C ASP A 163 -3.04 -16.52 -12.62
N LEU A 164 -3.48 -17.70 -13.04
CA LEU A 164 -3.16 -19.04 -12.48
C LEU A 164 -1.66 -19.33 -12.21
N SER A 165 -0.75 -18.47 -12.67
CA SER A 165 0.70 -18.57 -12.50
C SER A 165 1.24 -17.94 -11.21
N PHE A 166 0.56 -16.97 -10.60
CA PHE A 166 1.04 -16.30 -9.39
C PHE A 166 0.54 -17.03 -8.13
N GLN A 167 1.31 -18.04 -7.70
CA GLN A 167 1.05 -18.73 -6.44
C GLN A 167 1.83 -18.04 -5.32
N ARG A 168 1.13 -17.31 -4.45
CA ARG A 168 1.68 -16.61 -3.27
C ARG A 168 2.64 -17.49 -2.45
N GLU A 169 2.27 -18.76 -2.25
CA GLU A 169 3.07 -19.76 -1.53
C GLU A 169 4.51 -19.85 -2.07
N LYS A 170 4.71 -19.67 -3.38
CA LYS A 170 6.06 -19.69 -4.00
C LYS A 170 6.93 -18.49 -3.65
N PHE A 171 6.40 -17.52 -2.91
CA PHE A 171 7.11 -16.32 -2.53
C PHE A 171 7.16 -16.08 -1.02
N GLU A 172 6.45 -16.87 -0.22
CA GLU A 172 6.38 -16.65 1.23
C GLU A 172 7.77 -16.69 1.89
N ASP A 173 8.63 -17.59 1.43
CA ASP A 173 10.03 -17.70 1.91
C ASP A 173 10.88 -16.44 1.62
N TYR A 174 10.44 -15.55 0.73
CA TYR A 174 11.14 -14.30 0.43
C TYR A 174 10.68 -13.12 1.27
N PHE A 175 9.56 -13.26 2.00
CA PHE A 175 8.97 -12.17 2.75
C PHE A 175 9.42 -12.19 4.21
N VAL A 176 9.99 -11.07 4.66
CA VAL A 176 10.17 -10.80 6.08
C VAL A 176 9.02 -9.92 6.55
N LYS A 177 8.05 -10.52 7.25
CA LYS A 177 6.91 -9.79 7.81
C LYS A 177 7.34 -9.06 9.09
N MET A 178 7.35 -7.73 9.03
CA MET A 178 7.65 -6.89 10.19
C MET A 178 6.44 -6.82 11.13
N LYS A 179 6.62 -7.15 12.41
CA LYS A 179 5.57 -7.03 13.45
C LYS A 179 6.16 -6.43 14.71
N TRP A 180 5.42 -5.51 15.33
CA TRP A 180 5.77 -4.92 16.62
C TRP A 180 4.94 -5.58 17.72
N SER A 181 5.61 -6.06 18.77
CA SER A 181 4.91 -6.49 19.98
C SER A 181 4.73 -5.33 20.95
N LYS A 182 3.85 -5.53 21.94
CA LYS A 182 3.70 -4.59 23.07
C LYS A 182 5.03 -4.35 23.78
N VAL A 183 5.84 -5.39 23.94
CA VAL A 183 7.16 -5.31 24.61
C VAL A 183 8.13 -4.46 23.78
N ASP A 184 8.15 -4.65 22.46
CA ASP A 184 9.01 -3.87 21.56
C ASP A 184 8.63 -2.38 21.57
N LEU A 185 7.33 -2.08 21.56
CA LEU A 185 6.85 -0.69 21.63
C LEU A 185 7.12 -0.06 22.99
N LYS A 186 7.00 -0.81 24.09
CA LYS A 186 7.36 -0.32 25.43
C LYS A 186 8.85 0.02 25.49
N LYS A 187 9.71 -0.91 25.03
CA LYS A 187 11.15 -0.70 24.93
C LYS A 187 11.51 0.50 24.05
N LEU A 188 10.82 0.68 22.92
CA LEU A 188 11.03 1.83 22.04
C LEU A 188 10.71 3.14 22.76
N VAL A 189 9.59 3.20 23.48
CA VAL A 189 9.20 4.38 24.26
C VAL A 189 10.21 4.66 25.37
N ASP A 190 10.61 3.64 26.13
CA ASP A 190 11.62 3.79 27.18
C ASP A 190 12.95 4.33 26.61
N LEU A 191 13.44 3.78 25.49
CA LEU A 191 14.64 4.29 24.81
C LEU A 191 14.51 5.76 24.35
N ARG A 192 13.30 6.17 23.93
CA ARG A 192 13.03 7.56 23.54
C ARG A 192 12.99 8.49 24.74
N LEU A 193 12.44 8.06 25.87
CA LEU A 193 12.41 8.83 27.11
C LEU A 193 13.83 9.00 27.67
N VAL A 194 14.63 7.94 27.69
CA VAL A 194 16.06 8.03 28.08
C VAL A 194 16.77 9.08 27.24
N GLU A 195 16.67 9.05 25.90
CA GLU A 195 17.35 10.05 25.06
C GLU A 195 16.81 11.47 25.26
N LEU A 196 15.50 11.63 25.51
CA LEU A 196 14.89 12.93 25.75
C LEU A 196 15.38 13.58 27.06
N PHE A 197 15.47 12.79 28.13
CA PHE A 197 15.81 13.27 29.47
C PHE A 197 17.30 13.16 29.84
N LYS A 198 18.09 12.36 29.13
CA LYS A 198 19.56 12.28 29.30
C LYS A 198 20.24 13.64 29.19
N ARG A 199 19.62 14.60 28.48
CA ARG A 199 20.11 15.97 28.31
C ARG A 199 19.70 16.92 29.44
N GLN A 200 18.87 16.47 30.39
CA GLN A 200 18.20 17.30 31.40
C GLN A 200 18.50 16.90 32.86
N TYR A 201 19.63 16.21 33.12
CA TYR A 201 20.20 15.96 34.46
C TYR A 201 19.61 14.79 35.29
N THR A 202 19.77 13.54 34.85
CA THR A 202 19.70 12.37 35.76
C THR A 202 20.84 11.38 35.49
N GLY A 203 21.41 10.83 36.56
CA GLY A 203 22.37 9.72 36.48
C GLY A 203 21.72 8.34 36.33
N GLU A 204 20.38 8.29 36.37
CA GLU A 204 19.56 7.08 36.25
C GLU A 204 18.68 7.16 34.99
N ASP A 205 18.50 5.99 34.35
CA ASP A 205 17.66 5.84 33.16
C ASP A 205 16.18 5.95 33.54
N ILE A 206 15.47 6.87 32.87
CA ILE A 206 14.02 7.08 33.04
C ILE A 206 13.24 6.15 32.13
N ALA A 207 12.24 5.46 32.67
CA ALA A 207 11.29 4.64 31.93
C ALA A 207 9.89 5.28 31.87
N PHE A 208 9.02 4.74 31.02
CA PHE A 208 7.63 5.19 30.88
C PHE A 208 6.87 5.19 32.21
N ASP A 209 7.07 4.16 33.03
CA ASP A 209 6.33 3.98 34.28
C ASP A 209 6.74 4.99 35.37
N ASP A 210 7.85 5.71 35.17
CA ASP A 210 8.31 6.79 36.06
C ASP A 210 7.67 8.15 35.71
N VAL A 211 7.18 8.31 34.47
CA VAL A 211 6.67 9.59 33.95
C VAL A 211 5.15 9.59 33.79
N PHE A 212 4.56 8.41 33.52
CA PHE A 212 3.14 8.23 33.29
C PHE A 212 2.44 7.61 34.51
N PRO A 213 1.15 7.93 34.73
CA PRO A 213 0.39 7.30 35.80
C PRO A 213 0.24 5.80 35.51
N VAL A 214 0.17 4.97 36.55
CA VAL A 214 0.06 3.50 36.39
C VAL A 214 -1.22 3.11 35.62
N THR A 215 -2.33 3.77 35.92
CA THR A 215 -3.64 3.44 35.33
C THR A 215 -4.46 4.65 34.91
N ILE A 216 -5.28 4.44 33.88
CA ILE A 216 -6.31 5.36 33.40
C ILE A 216 -7.62 4.59 33.24
N GLY A 217 -8.67 4.98 33.99
CA GLY A 217 -9.97 4.31 33.94
C GLY A 217 -9.90 2.81 34.28
N GLY A 218 -9.08 2.42 35.25
CA GLY A 218 -8.89 1.02 35.66
C GLY A 218 -8.04 0.16 34.73
N ARG A 219 -7.52 0.72 33.63
CA ARG A 219 -6.61 0.03 32.69
C ARG A 219 -5.19 0.54 32.84
N LYS A 220 -4.20 -0.30 32.52
CA LYS A 220 -2.79 0.14 32.46
C LYS A 220 -2.64 1.25 31.42
N THR A 221 -1.95 2.32 31.79
CA THR A 221 -1.82 3.50 30.91
C THR A 221 -1.13 3.17 29.58
N PHE A 222 -0.10 2.32 29.60
CA PHE A 222 0.54 1.90 28.36
C PHE A 222 -0.42 1.18 27.40
N ASP A 223 -1.31 0.34 27.94
CA ASP A 223 -2.33 -0.36 27.14
C ASP A 223 -3.36 0.60 26.56
N TRP A 224 -3.74 1.63 27.32
CA TRP A 224 -4.63 2.69 26.84
C TRP A 224 -4.07 3.43 25.62
N LEU A 225 -2.78 3.77 25.64
CA LEU A 225 -2.08 4.38 24.49
C LEU A 225 -1.96 3.38 23.33
N LEU A 226 -1.64 2.11 23.63
CA LEU A 226 -1.46 1.06 22.63
C LEU A 226 -2.71 0.82 21.79
N GLU A 227 -3.88 0.73 22.44
CA GLU A 227 -5.20 0.56 21.81
C GLU A 227 -5.55 1.69 20.81
N ARG A 228 -4.83 2.82 20.84
CA ARG A 228 -5.07 4.01 20.01
C ARG A 228 -4.02 4.22 18.93
N THR A 229 -3.03 3.34 18.80
CA THR A 229 -1.84 3.59 17.97
C THR A 229 -1.60 2.52 16.90
N LEU A 230 -2.57 1.62 16.66
CA LEU A 230 -2.51 0.59 15.61
C LEU A 230 -1.27 -0.32 15.67
N MET A 231 -0.65 -0.48 16.86
CA MET A 231 0.66 -1.13 17.03
C MET A 231 1.79 -0.50 16.18
N ARG A 232 1.66 0.79 15.83
CA ARG A 232 2.63 1.51 14.99
C ARG A 232 3.60 2.31 15.86
N PRO A 233 4.92 2.10 15.74
CA PRO A 233 5.95 2.86 16.45
C PRO A 233 5.80 4.37 16.33
N ARG A 234 5.51 4.86 15.12
CA ARG A 234 5.37 6.31 14.85
C ARG A 234 4.20 6.91 15.61
N ASP A 235 3.07 6.20 15.63
CA ASP A 235 1.85 6.69 16.29
C ASP A 235 1.99 6.60 17.81
N MET A 236 2.64 5.57 18.33
CA MET A 236 2.98 5.48 19.76
C MET A 236 3.87 6.64 20.20
N ILE A 237 4.96 6.92 19.49
CA ILE A 237 5.84 8.06 19.79
C ILE A 237 5.07 9.39 19.67
N ALA A 238 4.25 9.55 18.63
CA ALA A 238 3.45 10.76 18.46
C ALA A 238 2.51 10.97 19.66
N PHE A 239 1.81 9.93 20.11
CA PHE A 239 0.89 10.05 21.24
C PHE A 239 1.63 10.35 22.56
N VAL A 240 2.77 9.71 22.80
CA VAL A 240 3.63 10.03 23.96
C VAL A 240 4.08 11.49 23.92
N ASN A 241 4.50 12.00 22.76
CA ASN A 241 4.89 13.41 22.61
C ASN A 241 3.75 14.39 22.85
N GLU A 242 2.51 14.07 22.42
CA GLU A 242 1.34 14.89 22.76
C GLU A 242 1.10 14.91 24.28
N CYS A 243 1.31 13.79 24.98
CA CYS A 243 1.17 13.73 26.44
C CYS A 243 2.21 14.60 27.15
N ILE A 244 3.48 14.55 26.71
CA ILE A 244 4.56 15.38 27.25
C ILE A 244 4.28 16.86 26.98
N THR A 245 3.78 17.20 25.79
CA THR A 245 3.41 18.58 25.45
C THR A 245 2.23 19.07 26.30
N ALA A 246 1.26 18.21 26.59
CA ALA A 246 0.12 18.54 27.43
C ALA A 246 0.49 18.71 28.91
N SER A 247 1.58 18.08 29.37
CA SER A 247 2.11 18.17 30.73
C SER A 247 3.14 19.29 30.92
N ASP A 248 3.28 20.21 29.97
CA ASP A 248 4.29 21.28 30.03
C ASP A 248 4.29 22.02 31.38
N GLY A 249 5.48 22.29 31.90
CA GLY A 249 5.71 22.87 33.22
C GLY A 249 5.54 21.91 34.42
N ARG A 250 5.33 20.60 34.21
CA ARG A 250 5.26 19.58 35.27
C ARG A 250 6.29 18.47 35.10
N SER A 251 6.69 17.87 36.22
CA SER A 251 7.61 16.73 36.27
C SER A 251 6.95 15.38 35.96
N GLU A 252 5.62 15.30 36.07
CA GLU A 252 4.84 14.09 35.87
C GLU A 252 3.63 14.37 34.97
N ILE A 253 3.23 13.35 34.19
CA ILE A 253 2.05 13.40 33.33
C ILE A 253 0.84 12.95 34.16
N LEU A 254 -0.21 13.77 34.23
CA LEU A 254 -1.47 13.41 34.89
C LEU A 254 -2.46 12.77 33.92
N VAL A 255 -3.47 12.07 34.46
CA VAL A 255 -4.57 11.51 33.66
C VAL A 255 -5.28 12.60 32.83
N SER A 256 -5.44 13.81 33.37
CA SER A 256 -6.03 14.94 32.64
C SER A 256 -5.23 15.33 31.39
N ASP A 257 -3.90 15.17 31.43
CA ASP A 257 -3.00 15.56 30.34
C ASP A 257 -3.08 14.54 29.22
N ILE A 258 -3.14 13.26 29.58
CA ILE A 258 -3.38 12.16 28.63
C ILE A 258 -4.72 12.36 27.92
N ARG A 259 -5.77 12.75 28.65
CA ARG A 259 -7.09 13.03 28.05
C ARG A 259 -7.05 14.23 27.11
N LYS A 260 -6.32 15.29 27.46
CA LYS A 260 -6.12 16.46 26.59
C LYS A 260 -5.30 16.10 25.35
N ALA A 261 -4.22 15.34 25.53
CA ALA A 261 -3.38 14.83 24.46
C ALA A 261 -4.13 13.89 23.52
N GLU A 262 -5.05 13.06 24.04
CA GLU A 262 -5.87 12.15 23.25
C GLU A 262 -6.73 12.90 22.23
N VAL A 263 -7.28 14.07 22.59
CA VAL A 263 -8.04 14.92 21.66
C VAL A 263 -7.17 15.39 20.50
N GLU A 264 -5.99 15.92 20.81
CA GLU A 264 -5.08 16.47 19.80
C GLU A 264 -4.45 15.36 18.94
N PHE A 265 -4.04 14.25 19.56
CA PHE A 265 -3.55 13.06 18.89
C PHE A 265 -4.61 12.50 17.92
N SER A 266 -5.86 12.36 18.38
CA SER A 266 -6.95 11.83 17.56
C SER A 266 -7.24 12.72 16.34
N ARG A 267 -7.21 14.05 16.52
CA ARG A 267 -7.32 15.03 15.42
C ARG A 267 -6.20 14.86 14.39
N LYS A 268 -4.94 14.90 14.84
CA LYS A 268 -3.76 14.71 13.96
C LYS A 268 -3.78 13.35 13.27
N ARG A 269 -4.22 12.29 13.96
CA ARG A 269 -4.27 10.94 13.42
C ARG A 269 -5.33 10.81 12.33
N ARG A 270 -6.48 11.46 12.49
CA ARG A 270 -7.51 11.56 11.45
C ARG A 270 -6.94 12.22 10.19
N ASP A 271 -6.36 13.41 10.32
CA ASP A 271 -5.77 14.15 9.19
C ASP A 271 -4.70 13.32 8.48
N ALA A 272 -3.85 12.65 9.26
CA ALA A 272 -2.79 11.80 8.71
C ALA A 272 -3.34 10.55 8.00
N LEU A 273 -4.48 9.98 8.42
CA LEU A 273 -5.13 8.89 7.65
C LEU A 273 -5.67 9.40 6.31
N GLU A 274 -6.32 10.57 6.30
CA GLU A 274 -6.82 11.20 5.08
C GLU A 274 -5.67 11.46 4.09
N GLN A 275 -4.51 11.92 4.56
CA GLN A 275 -3.32 12.13 3.74
C GLN A 275 -2.68 10.82 3.26
N GLU A 276 -2.49 9.84 4.16
CA GLU A 276 -1.85 8.56 3.85
C GLU A 276 -2.59 7.77 2.76
N TRP A 277 -3.91 7.88 2.72
CA TRP A 277 -4.76 7.09 1.82
C TRP A 277 -5.27 7.86 0.60
N ARG A 278 -4.94 9.15 0.47
CA ARG A 278 -5.45 10.01 -0.61
C ARG A 278 -5.17 9.46 -2.01
N SER A 279 -4.05 8.78 -2.22
CA SER A 279 -3.65 8.20 -3.51
C SER A 279 -4.40 6.91 -3.88
N CYS A 280 -5.12 6.30 -2.94
CA CYS A 280 -5.82 5.03 -3.14
C CYS A 280 -7.31 5.10 -2.78
N LEU A 281 -7.73 6.09 -1.99
CA LEU A 281 -9.11 6.31 -1.55
C LEU A 281 -9.36 7.82 -1.34
N PRO A 282 -9.44 8.62 -2.42
CA PRO A 282 -9.76 10.05 -2.35
C PRO A 282 -11.02 10.38 -1.54
N SER A 283 -12.02 9.50 -1.63
CA SER A 283 -13.29 9.65 -0.92
C SER A 283 -13.23 9.38 0.59
N LEU A 284 -12.06 8.99 1.14
CA LEU A 284 -11.92 8.62 2.55
C LEU A 284 -12.45 9.70 3.50
N LYS A 285 -12.14 10.97 3.25
CA LYS A 285 -12.62 12.07 4.09
C LYS A 285 -14.15 12.09 4.17
N ARG A 286 -14.84 11.94 3.04
CA ARG A 286 -16.32 11.96 2.97
C ARG A 286 -16.91 10.81 3.77
N VAL A 287 -16.31 9.63 3.63
CA VAL A 287 -16.74 8.41 4.32
C VAL A 287 -16.46 8.47 5.82
N LEU A 288 -15.33 9.05 6.23
CA LEU A 288 -15.01 9.28 7.64
C LEU A 288 -15.96 10.32 8.26
N ASP A 289 -16.26 11.41 7.56
CA ASP A 289 -17.25 12.41 7.98
C ASP A 289 -18.64 11.78 8.15
N PHE A 290 -19.04 10.92 7.21
CA PHE A 290 -20.27 10.14 7.29
C PHE A 290 -20.31 9.24 8.52
N PHE A 291 -19.26 8.43 8.75
CA PHE A 291 -19.19 7.59 9.95
C PHE A 291 -19.19 8.44 11.24
N GLY A 292 -18.52 9.60 11.20
CA GLY A 292 -18.49 10.56 12.30
C GLY A 292 -19.83 11.21 12.64
N SER A 293 -20.82 11.13 11.75
CA SER A 293 -22.17 11.68 11.99
C SER A 293 -22.99 10.83 12.97
N PHE A 294 -22.61 9.55 13.16
CA PHE A 294 -23.27 8.65 14.10
C PHE A 294 -22.80 8.92 15.53
N ARG A 295 -23.71 8.82 16.50
CA ARG A 295 -23.40 9.07 17.92
C ARG A 295 -22.71 7.89 18.62
N GLU A 296 -22.85 6.70 18.05
CA GLU A 296 -22.32 5.46 18.63
C GLU A 296 -21.01 5.09 17.92
N ALA A 297 -20.04 4.59 18.69
CA ALA A 297 -18.78 4.10 18.13
C ALA A 297 -18.92 2.74 17.41
N SER A 298 -20.08 2.09 17.54
CA SER A 298 -20.38 0.82 16.86
C SER A 298 -21.73 0.91 16.17
N LEU A 299 -21.82 0.40 14.95
CA LEU A 299 -23.05 0.34 14.18
C LEU A 299 -23.02 -0.83 13.19
N SER A 300 -24.18 -1.42 12.94
CA SER A 300 -24.40 -2.43 11.90
C SER A 300 -24.43 -1.80 10.51
N LEU A 301 -24.16 -2.60 9.47
CA LEU A 301 -24.25 -2.10 8.10
C LEU A 301 -25.67 -1.68 7.72
N ALA A 302 -26.70 -2.29 8.29
CA ALA A 302 -28.09 -1.83 8.15
C ALA A 302 -28.27 -0.38 8.60
N GLU A 303 -27.65 0.01 9.73
CA GLU A 303 -27.74 1.36 10.29
C GLU A 303 -27.02 2.42 9.44
N MET A 304 -26.18 2.01 8.47
CA MET A 304 -25.56 2.94 7.51
C MET A 304 -26.54 3.39 6.42
N SER A 305 -27.68 2.73 6.26
CA SER A 305 -28.71 3.09 5.28
C SER A 305 -29.51 4.32 5.76
N THR A 306 -28.88 5.49 5.71
CA THR A 306 -29.47 6.78 6.14
C THR A 306 -29.51 7.76 4.97
N PRO A 307 -30.34 8.83 5.01
CA PRO A 307 -30.32 9.87 3.99
C PRO A 307 -28.93 10.53 3.79
N ALA A 308 -28.09 10.54 4.83
CA ALA A 308 -26.73 11.06 4.72
C ALA A 308 -25.83 10.20 3.81
N LEU A 309 -26.17 8.93 3.56
CA LEU A 309 -25.48 8.11 2.58
C LEU A 309 -25.72 8.62 1.14
N ASP A 310 -26.91 9.16 0.88
CA ASP A 310 -27.28 9.70 -0.43
C ASP A 310 -26.41 10.92 -0.75
N ASP A 311 -26.21 11.80 0.25
CA ASP A 311 -25.32 12.95 0.15
C ASP A 311 -23.86 12.54 -0.10
N VAL A 312 -23.40 11.46 0.55
CA VAL A 312 -22.04 10.93 0.35
C VAL A 312 -21.87 10.41 -1.06
N ALA A 313 -22.81 9.57 -1.54
CA ALA A 313 -22.76 9.01 -2.87
C ALA A 313 -22.79 10.10 -3.95
N LEU A 314 -23.71 11.07 -3.82
CA LEU A 314 -23.80 12.21 -4.72
C LEU A 314 -22.50 13.03 -4.71
N ALA A 315 -21.90 13.25 -3.55
CA ALA A 315 -20.66 14.00 -3.44
C ALA A 315 -19.42 13.27 -3.98
N ILE A 316 -19.43 11.93 -4.00
CA ILE A 316 -18.40 11.12 -4.66
C ILE A 316 -18.58 11.21 -6.18
N TYR A 317 -19.79 10.96 -6.67
CA TYR A 317 -20.11 11.00 -8.10
C TYR A 317 -19.82 12.37 -8.73
N THR A 318 -20.26 13.46 -8.09
CA THR A 318 -20.09 14.83 -8.61
C THR A 318 -18.65 15.36 -8.53
N ALA A 319 -17.75 14.68 -7.80
CA ALA A 319 -16.33 15.04 -7.77
C ALA A 319 -15.59 14.70 -9.08
N GLY A 320 -16.24 13.93 -9.98
CA GLY A 320 -15.67 13.47 -11.24
C GLY A 320 -14.95 12.13 -11.11
N LYS A 321 -14.91 11.37 -12.21
CA LYS A 321 -14.32 10.02 -12.22
C LYS A 321 -12.86 10.04 -11.80
N ILE A 322 -12.58 9.32 -10.72
CA ILE A 322 -11.22 9.03 -10.27
C ILE A 322 -11.03 7.52 -10.40
N ASP A 323 -10.30 7.09 -11.43
CA ASP A 323 -10.16 5.67 -11.81
C ASP A 323 -9.61 4.77 -10.68
N TYR A 324 -8.91 5.34 -9.71
CA TYR A 324 -8.34 4.61 -8.59
C TYR A 324 -9.18 4.68 -7.30
N ASP A 325 -10.27 5.45 -7.26
CA ASP A 325 -11.17 5.49 -6.11
C ASP A 325 -12.13 4.29 -6.16
N PRO A 326 -12.02 3.31 -5.23
CA PRO A 326 -12.85 2.11 -5.25
C PRO A 326 -14.35 2.38 -4.99
N LEU A 327 -14.72 3.61 -4.60
CA LEU A 327 -16.11 3.97 -4.32
C LEU A 327 -16.81 4.65 -5.49
N TYR A 328 -16.08 5.17 -6.48
CA TYR A 328 -16.67 6.02 -7.51
C TYR A 328 -17.72 5.28 -8.36
N GLU A 329 -17.37 4.12 -8.94
CA GLU A 329 -18.27 3.37 -9.81
C GLU A 329 -19.51 2.82 -9.07
N LEU A 330 -19.38 2.55 -7.77
CA LEU A 330 -20.53 2.15 -6.93
C LEU A 330 -21.42 3.35 -6.58
N ALA A 331 -20.82 4.51 -6.32
CA ALA A 331 -21.57 5.74 -6.06
C ALA A 331 -22.32 6.21 -7.32
N GLU A 332 -21.68 6.17 -8.50
CA GLU A 332 -22.30 6.45 -9.79
C GLU A 332 -23.52 5.55 -10.03
N ARG A 333 -23.36 4.23 -9.90
CA ARG A 333 -24.47 3.29 -10.07
C ARG A 333 -25.59 3.46 -9.05
N TYR A 334 -25.27 3.76 -7.79
CA TYR A 334 -26.28 4.03 -6.77
C TYR A 334 -27.08 5.32 -7.08
N VAL A 335 -26.40 6.39 -7.51
CA VAL A 335 -27.05 7.67 -7.84
C VAL A 335 -27.89 7.56 -9.12
N GLU A 336 -27.42 6.86 -10.15
CA GLU A 336 -28.11 6.73 -11.44
C GLU A 336 -29.17 5.61 -11.45
N GLY A 337 -28.88 4.48 -10.79
CA GLY A 337 -29.70 3.26 -10.80
C GLY A 337 -30.65 3.12 -9.61
N GLY A 338 -30.55 4.00 -8.61
CA GLY A 338 -31.35 3.92 -7.38
C GLY A 338 -30.87 2.84 -6.40
N ASP A 339 -31.74 2.41 -5.48
CA ASP A 339 -31.38 1.61 -4.30
C ASP A 339 -30.75 0.22 -4.55
N GLU A 340 -30.67 -0.26 -5.80
CA GLU A 340 -30.10 -1.59 -6.12
C GLU A 340 -28.63 -1.72 -5.68
N ASP A 341 -27.82 -0.68 -5.90
CA ASP A 341 -26.38 -0.69 -5.58
C ASP A 341 -26.07 -0.11 -4.18
N LYS A 342 -27.09 0.32 -3.42
CA LYS A 342 -26.94 0.88 -2.08
C LYS A 342 -26.20 -0.06 -1.14
N GLY A 343 -26.65 -1.32 -1.09
CA GLY A 343 -26.04 -2.35 -0.25
C GLY A 343 -24.61 -2.66 -0.67
N ALA A 344 -24.31 -2.62 -1.97
CA ALA A 344 -22.96 -2.83 -2.49
C ALA A 344 -22.02 -1.68 -2.09
N LEU A 345 -22.49 -0.43 -2.18
CA LEU A 345 -21.76 0.75 -1.74
C LEU A 345 -21.46 0.70 -0.23
N ILE A 346 -22.44 0.35 0.61
CA ILE A 346 -22.25 0.22 2.07
C ILE A 346 -21.17 -0.85 2.38
N ARG A 347 -21.25 -2.03 1.75
CA ARG A 347 -20.26 -3.09 1.96
C ARG A 347 -18.86 -2.68 1.48
N GLN A 348 -18.75 -1.93 0.38
CA GLN A 348 -17.46 -1.41 -0.08
C GLN A 348 -16.90 -0.37 0.88
N ILE A 349 -17.73 0.58 1.35
CA ILE A 349 -17.35 1.57 2.36
C ILE A 349 -16.81 0.86 3.61
N ALA A 350 -17.51 -0.17 4.09
CA ALA A 350 -17.11 -0.95 5.24
C ALA A 350 -15.73 -1.63 5.05
N ALA A 351 -15.52 -2.26 3.90
CA ALA A 351 -14.26 -2.91 3.56
C ALA A 351 -13.09 -1.91 3.46
N GLU A 352 -13.31 -0.74 2.87
CA GLU A 352 -12.27 0.29 2.75
C GLU A 352 -11.95 0.96 4.10
N LEU A 353 -12.95 1.26 4.94
CA LEU A 353 -12.70 1.77 6.30
C LEU A 353 -11.93 0.75 7.16
N TYR A 354 -12.24 -0.54 7.02
CA TYR A 354 -11.52 -1.61 7.69
C TYR A 354 -10.06 -1.66 7.22
N ARG A 355 -9.83 -1.66 5.90
CA ARG A 355 -8.50 -1.66 5.29
C ARG A 355 -7.64 -0.47 5.74
N VAL A 356 -8.24 0.71 5.85
CA VAL A 356 -7.58 1.93 6.37
C VAL A 356 -7.14 1.76 7.83
N GLY A 357 -7.82 0.90 8.58
CA GLY A 357 -7.67 0.73 10.03
C GLY A 357 -8.52 1.72 10.83
N ALA A 358 -9.43 2.45 10.16
CA ALA A 358 -10.33 3.41 10.80
C ALA A 358 -11.42 2.73 11.64
N VAL A 359 -11.78 1.48 11.30
CA VAL A 359 -12.75 0.66 12.01
C VAL A 359 -12.23 -0.76 12.24
N GLY A 360 -12.68 -1.39 13.32
CA GLY A 360 -12.72 -2.84 13.44
C GLY A 360 -14.03 -3.38 12.87
N LEU A 361 -14.04 -4.67 12.53
CA LEU A 361 -15.16 -5.32 11.87
C LEU A 361 -15.55 -6.61 12.60
N LYS A 362 -16.86 -6.87 12.73
CA LYS A 362 -17.43 -8.19 13.01
C LYS A 362 -18.23 -8.61 11.80
N VAL A 363 -17.87 -9.74 11.17
CA VAL A 363 -18.53 -10.22 9.95
C VAL A 363 -19.93 -10.74 10.24
N GLY A 364 -20.09 -11.49 11.33
CA GLY A 364 -21.38 -12.03 11.77
C GLY A 364 -21.62 -11.92 13.27
N THR A 365 -22.86 -12.19 13.67
CA THR A 365 -23.27 -12.25 15.08
C THR A 365 -22.50 -13.35 15.81
N GLY A 366 -21.80 -12.98 16.89
CA GLY A 366 -21.00 -13.91 17.69
C GLY A 366 -19.54 -14.05 17.24
N GLU A 367 -19.17 -13.47 16.09
CA GLU A 367 -17.77 -13.41 15.69
C GLU A 367 -16.98 -12.37 16.50
N ARG A 368 -15.68 -12.62 16.63
CA ARG A 368 -14.76 -11.69 17.30
C ARG A 368 -14.58 -10.44 16.44
N LEU A 369 -14.30 -9.32 17.11
CA LEU A 369 -13.89 -8.10 16.44
C LEU A 369 -12.48 -8.27 15.86
N ILE A 370 -12.33 -8.01 14.56
CA ILE A 370 -11.05 -8.06 13.87
C ILE A 370 -10.60 -6.65 13.45
N TYR A 371 -9.30 -6.47 13.28
CA TYR A 371 -8.66 -5.22 12.82
C TYR A 371 -7.60 -5.50 11.76
N SER A 372 -7.54 -4.66 10.72
CA SER A 372 -6.64 -4.87 9.58
C SER A 372 -5.15 -4.89 9.92
N HIS A 373 -4.76 -4.24 11.03
CA HIS A 373 -3.37 -4.18 11.50
C HIS A 373 -2.97 -5.37 12.40
N LEU A 374 -3.93 -6.17 12.87
CA LEU A 374 -3.69 -7.33 13.74
C LEU A 374 -4.01 -8.66 13.05
N ASP A 375 -5.08 -8.66 12.26
CA ASP A 375 -5.67 -9.84 11.64
C ASP A 375 -5.32 -9.90 10.14
N GLU A 376 -6.31 -9.71 9.27
CA GLU A 376 -6.15 -9.71 7.82
C GLU A 376 -6.20 -8.29 7.28
N PRO A 377 -5.29 -7.88 6.37
CA PRO A 377 -5.23 -6.50 5.90
C PRO A 377 -6.44 -6.10 5.04
N LEU A 378 -7.13 -7.06 4.44
CA LEU A 378 -8.26 -6.86 3.52
C LEU A 378 -9.40 -7.79 3.90
N VAL A 379 -10.63 -7.30 3.72
CA VAL A 379 -11.85 -8.12 3.82
C VAL A 379 -12.64 -7.93 2.53
N SER A 380 -13.12 -9.03 1.97
CA SER A 380 -13.97 -8.98 0.78
C SER A 380 -15.34 -8.35 1.11
N PRO A 381 -15.81 -7.34 0.36
CA PRO A 381 -17.16 -6.81 0.54
C PRO A 381 -18.25 -7.88 0.41
N ALA A 382 -17.99 -8.98 -0.32
CA ALA A 382 -18.95 -10.05 -0.54
C ALA A 382 -19.26 -10.90 0.70
N ILE A 383 -18.38 -10.92 1.70
CA ILE A 383 -18.64 -11.66 2.95
C ILE A 383 -19.44 -10.83 3.97
N LEU A 384 -19.60 -9.53 3.72
CA LEU A 384 -20.31 -8.62 4.59
C LEU A 384 -21.81 -8.67 4.33
N ASN A 385 -22.61 -8.50 5.38
CA ASN A 385 -24.05 -8.46 5.31
C ASN A 385 -24.61 -7.38 6.25
N GLU A 386 -25.93 -7.18 6.24
CA GLU A 386 -26.61 -6.14 7.01
C GLU A 386 -26.37 -6.24 8.53
N THR A 387 -26.10 -7.45 9.03
CA THR A 387 -25.82 -7.71 10.46
C THR A 387 -24.34 -7.56 10.83
N SER A 388 -23.44 -7.40 9.84
CA SER A 388 -22.04 -7.11 10.10
C SER A 388 -21.92 -5.77 10.85
N VAL A 389 -21.02 -5.70 11.83
CA VAL A 389 -20.87 -4.52 12.71
C VAL A 389 -19.51 -3.87 12.51
N LEU A 390 -19.53 -2.57 12.25
CA LEU A 390 -18.35 -1.72 12.27
C LEU A 390 -18.18 -1.11 13.66
N ARG A 391 -16.94 -1.05 14.14
CA ARG A 391 -16.58 -0.33 15.36
C ARG A 391 -15.49 0.67 15.06
N LEU A 392 -15.76 1.96 15.23
CA LEU A 392 -14.75 3.00 15.09
C LEU A 392 -13.54 2.70 15.98
N HIS A 393 -12.36 2.80 15.38
CA HIS A 393 -11.11 2.58 16.10
C HIS A 393 -10.95 3.64 17.21
N PRO A 394 -10.51 3.25 18.43
CA PRO A 394 -10.32 4.18 19.56
C PRO A 394 -9.50 5.43 19.24
N MET A 395 -8.55 5.32 18.29
CA MET A 395 -7.74 6.45 17.82
C MET A 395 -8.57 7.61 17.25
N LEU A 396 -9.81 7.38 16.81
CA LEU A 396 -10.68 8.38 16.18
C LEU A 396 -11.81 8.86 17.11
N HIS A 397 -11.98 8.26 18.30
CA HIS A 397 -13.12 8.55 19.19
C HIS A 397 -13.17 10.03 19.57
N ALA A 398 -12.04 10.61 19.98
CA ALA A 398 -12.00 12.00 20.41
C ALA A 398 -12.19 12.98 19.24
N ALA A 399 -11.67 12.67 18.03
CA ALA A 399 -11.88 13.49 16.83
C ALA A 399 -13.37 13.60 16.45
N PHE A 400 -14.15 12.55 16.69
CA PHE A 400 -15.60 12.54 16.43
C PHE A 400 -16.45 12.81 17.69
N ARG A 401 -15.83 13.15 18.81
CA ARG A 401 -16.50 13.41 20.10
C ARG A 401 -17.39 12.24 20.57
N LEU A 402 -17.01 11.01 20.21
CA LEU A 402 -17.71 9.82 20.65
C LEU A 402 -17.26 9.45 22.06
N GLN A 403 -18.21 9.20 22.94
CA GLN A 403 -17.91 8.62 24.24
C GLN A 403 -17.65 7.13 24.02
N SER A 404 -16.50 6.61 24.48
CA SER A 404 -16.34 5.15 24.52
C SER A 404 -17.43 4.62 25.45
N ARG A 405 -18.39 3.82 24.95
CA ARG A 405 -19.17 2.98 25.86
C ARG A 405 -18.16 2.20 26.68
N GLY A 406 -18.14 2.48 27.98
CA GLY A 406 -17.37 1.71 28.93
C GLY A 406 -17.66 0.24 28.67
N SER A 407 -16.63 -0.58 28.80
CA SER A 407 -16.76 -2.01 28.95
C SER A 407 -17.70 -2.29 30.12
N GLU A 408 -19.00 -2.34 29.85
CA GLU A 408 -20.01 -2.95 30.71
C GLU A 408 -20.23 -4.37 30.17
N SER A 409 -19.46 -5.27 30.77
CA SER A 409 -19.65 -6.71 31.07
C SER A 409 -18.33 -7.46 30.94
#